data_AF-A0A3D4JMX3-F1
#
_entry.id   AF-A0A3D4JMX3-F1
#
_cell.length_a   1.000
_cell.length_b   1.000
_cell.length_c   1.000
_cell.angle_alpha   90.00
_cell.angle_beta   90.00
_cell.angle_gamma   90.00
#
_symmetry.space_group_name_H-M   'P 1'
#
loop_
_entity.id
_entity.type
_entity.pdbx_description
1 polymer ?
#
loop_
_entity_poly.entity_id
_entity_poly.type
_entity_poly.pdbx_seq_one_letter_code
_entity_poly.pdbx_strand_id
1 'polypeptide(L)'
;MNKIQIYVFHTGSVQVDRAIPLHEKNPLAVTGIFRSKEKKMILPVSVYLIVHPNGNILIDTGWDTKYALEKPKQLLGFVNKISTPIIKKNEGVDIDRNVCNRYRPCFYQSYGL
;
A
#
# COMPACT_ATOMS: atom_id res chain seq x y z
N MET A 1 8.81 32.55 4.04
CA MET A 1 8.02 31.51 3.33
C MET A 1 8.29 30.17 4.01
N ASN A 2 7.26 29.49 4.52
CA ASN A 2 7.44 28.16 5.09
C ASN A 2 7.61 27.14 3.96
N LYS A 3 8.67 26.35 4.02
CA LYS A 3 9.04 25.37 2.98
C LYS A 3 8.13 24.14 3.06
N ILE A 4 7.58 23.72 1.92
CA ILE A 4 6.86 22.45 1.80
C ILE A 4 7.88 21.30 1.91
N GLN A 5 7.58 20.30 2.73
CA GLN A 5 8.41 19.10 2.89
C GLN A 5 7.61 17.86 2.46
N ILE A 6 8.29 16.89 1.86
CA ILE A 6 7.68 15.62 1.44
C ILE A 6 8.47 14.50 2.11
N TYR A 7 7.76 13.63 2.82
CA TYR A 7 8.30 12.41 3.41
C TYR A 7 7.70 11.21 2.69
N VAL A 8 8.55 10.24 2.36
CA VAL A 8 8.16 8.99 1.73
C VAL A 8 8.43 7.86 2.72
N PHE A 9 7.38 7.11 3.06
CA PHE A 9 7.46 5.94 3.93
C PHE A 9 7.23 4.69 3.10
N HIS A 10 8.18 3.76 3.13
CA HIS A 10 8.01 2.45 2.50
C HIS A 10 7.40 1.49 3.51
N THR A 11 6.17 1.06 3.27
CA THR A 11 5.34 0.31 4.22
C THR A 11 5.23 -1.17 3.85
N GLY A 12 6.28 -1.74 3.28
CA GLY A 12 6.30 -3.09 2.72
C GLY A 12 6.08 -3.11 1.21
N SER A 13 5.57 -4.22 0.69
CA SER A 13 5.39 -4.45 -0.75
C SER A 13 4.14 -5.28 -1.03
N VAL A 14 3.75 -5.34 -2.31
CA VAL A 14 2.66 -6.18 -2.79
C VAL A 14 3.13 -6.99 -3.99
N GLN A 15 2.81 -8.28 -4.00
CA GLN A 15 2.99 -9.11 -5.17
C GLN A 15 1.69 -9.15 -5.95
N VAL A 16 1.73 -8.71 -7.21
CA VAL A 16 0.58 -8.64 -8.12
C VAL A 16 0.87 -9.31 -9.44
N ASP A 17 -0.16 -9.68 -10.19
CA ASP A 17 -0.01 -10.00 -11.60
C ASP A 17 0.41 -8.75 -12.37
N ARG A 18 1.49 -8.84 -13.16
CA ARG A 18 2.02 -7.70 -13.93
C ARG A 18 1.03 -7.16 -14.97
N ALA A 19 0.04 -7.97 -15.38
CA ALA A 19 -0.99 -7.53 -16.32
C ALA A 19 -1.86 -6.41 -15.76
N ILE A 20 -1.98 -6.29 -14.43
CA ILE A 20 -2.73 -5.22 -13.77
C ILE A 20 -2.00 -3.86 -13.93
N PRO A 21 -0.76 -3.68 -13.44
CA PRO A 21 -0.06 -2.40 -13.57
C PRO A 21 0.42 -2.11 -15.00
N LEU A 22 0.79 -3.13 -15.77
CA LEU A 22 1.32 -2.95 -17.13
C LEU A 22 0.25 -2.98 -18.22
N HIS A 23 -1.03 -3.09 -17.85
CA HIS A 23 -2.16 -3.14 -18.79
C HIS A 23 -2.01 -4.23 -19.89
N GLU A 24 -1.39 -5.37 -19.56
CA GLU A 24 -1.32 -6.51 -20.50
C GLU A 24 -2.73 -7.08 -20.70
N LYS A 25 -3.09 -7.43 -21.93
CA LYS A 25 -4.41 -8.03 -22.24
C LYS A 25 -4.49 -9.45 -21.68
N ASN A 26 -4.94 -9.58 -20.44
CA ASN A 26 -5.27 -10.84 -19.79
C ASN A 26 -6.51 -10.68 -18.89
N PRO A 27 -7.71 -11.06 -19.36
CA PRO A 27 -8.94 -10.88 -18.59
C PRO A 27 -8.97 -11.71 -17.30
N LEU A 28 -8.14 -12.76 -17.19
CA LEU A 28 -8.05 -13.60 -16.00
C LEU A 28 -7.06 -13.07 -14.95
N ALA A 29 -6.28 -12.02 -15.25
CA ALA A 29 -5.30 -11.46 -14.31
C ALA A 29 -5.94 -11.01 -12.99
N VAL A 30 -7.15 -10.45 -13.08
CA VAL A 30 -7.94 -9.99 -11.92
C VAL A 30 -8.50 -11.13 -11.06
N THR A 31 -8.40 -12.38 -11.51
CA THR A 31 -8.88 -13.56 -10.76
C THR A 31 -7.77 -14.23 -9.94
N GLY A 32 -6.50 -14.02 -10.33
CA GLY A 32 -5.34 -14.67 -9.70
C GLY A 32 -5.23 -16.18 -9.95
N ILE A 33 -6.04 -16.76 -10.86
CA ILE A 33 -6.07 -18.19 -11.17
C ILE A 33 -5.19 -18.47 -12.40
N PHE A 34 -4.45 -19.60 -12.41
CA PHE A 34 -3.64 -20.09 -13.54
C PHE A 34 -2.52 -19.15 -14.07
N ARG A 35 -1.91 -18.33 -13.20
CA ARG A 35 -0.80 -17.45 -13.58
C ARG A 35 0.54 -17.93 -13.00
N SER A 36 1.57 -17.99 -13.84
CA SER A 36 2.91 -18.42 -13.44
C SER A 36 3.59 -17.38 -12.55
N LYS A 37 4.56 -17.82 -11.75
CA LYS A 37 5.35 -16.91 -10.88
C LYS A 37 6.09 -15.84 -11.68
N GLU A 38 6.55 -16.16 -12.90
CA GLU A 38 7.22 -15.24 -13.83
C GLU A 38 6.34 -14.07 -14.29
N LYS A 39 5.02 -14.22 -14.16
CA LYS A 39 4.04 -13.18 -14.50
C LYS A 39 3.64 -12.34 -13.30
N LYS A 40 4.19 -12.62 -12.12
CA LYS A 40 4.02 -11.79 -10.93
C LYS A 40 5.18 -10.81 -10.81
N MET A 41 4.90 -9.65 -10.24
CA MET A 41 5.90 -8.65 -9.89
C MET A 41 5.66 -8.15 -8.48
N ILE A 42 6.73 -7.68 -7.83
CA ILE A 42 6.68 -7.07 -6.50
C ILE A 42 6.77 -5.56 -6.67
N LEU A 43 5.83 -4.85 -6.09
CA LEU A 43 5.76 -3.39 -6.09
C LEU A 43 5.87 -2.87 -4.66
N PRO A 44 6.66 -1.81 -4.39
CA PRO A 44 6.68 -1.19 -3.08
C PRO A 44 5.34 -0.52 -2.79
N VAL A 45 4.92 -0.55 -1.53
CA VAL A 45 3.76 0.23 -1.06
C VAL A 45 4.29 1.43 -0.29
N SER A 46 3.96 2.63 -0.76
CA SER A 46 4.50 3.87 -0.24
C SER A 46 3.40 4.79 0.25
N VAL A 47 3.64 5.41 1.40
CA VAL A 47 2.82 6.47 1.96
C VAL A 47 3.58 7.79 1.81
N TYR A 48 2.86 8.85 1.42
CA TYR A 48 3.45 10.16 1.22
C TYR A 48 2.83 11.16 2.19
N LEU A 49 3.65 11.82 3.00
CA LEU A 49 3.24 12.93 3.84
C LEU A 49 3.79 14.22 3.25
N ILE A 50 2.89 15.10 2.83
CA ILE A 50 3.21 16.45 2.42
C ILE A 50 2.94 17.37 3.61
N VAL A 51 4.02 17.90 4.18
CA VAL A 51 3.95 18.90 5.25
C VAL A 51 3.86 20.27 4.60
N HIS A 52 2.66 20.85 4.63
CA HIS A 52 2.37 22.14 4.01
C HIS A 52 1.97 23.16 5.09
N PRO A 53 2.31 24.46 4.93
CA PRO A 53 2.06 25.48 5.96
C PRO A 53 0.59 25.61 6.38
N ASN A 54 -0.34 25.29 5.46
CA ASN A 54 -1.78 25.36 5.69
C ASN A 54 -2.41 24.04 6.20
N GLY A 55 -1.60 23.02 6.46
CA GLY A 55 -2.07 21.71 6.89
C GLY A 55 -1.36 20.57 6.19
N ASN A 56 -1.32 19.41 6.81
CA ASN A 56 -0.59 18.26 6.28
C ASN A 56 -1.52 17.37 5.46
N ILE A 57 -0.98 16.81 4.37
CA ILE A 57 -1.70 15.94 3.45
C ILE A 57 -1.05 14.56 3.51
N LEU A 58 -1.85 13.55 3.82
CA LEU A 58 -1.42 12.16 3.76
C LEU A 58 -2.03 11.48 2.54
N ILE A 59 -1.19 10.93 1.68
CA ILE A 59 -1.60 10.14 0.51
C ILE A 59 -1.37 8.66 0.82
N ASP A 60 -2.46 7.89 0.74
CA ASP A 60 -2.54 6.46 1.10
C ASP A 60 -2.25 6.21 2.60
N THR A 61 -2.53 4.99 3.05
CA THR A 61 -2.17 4.46 4.36
C THR A 61 -1.29 3.23 4.31
N GLY A 62 -0.99 2.70 3.13
CA GLY A 62 -0.12 1.54 3.01
C GLY A 62 -0.60 0.35 3.84
N TRP A 63 0.35 -0.45 4.36
CA TRP A 63 0.00 -1.65 5.11
C TRP A 63 0.01 -1.49 6.63
N ASP A 64 -0.94 -2.17 7.27
CA ASP A 64 -0.98 -2.43 8.71
C ASP A 64 -0.10 -3.65 9.05
N THR A 65 0.69 -3.58 10.13
CA THR A 65 1.58 -4.65 10.56
C THR A 65 0.91 -5.98 10.80
N LYS A 66 -0.39 -5.98 11.14
CA LYS A 66 -1.12 -7.24 11.30
C LYS A 66 -1.04 -8.11 10.06
N TYR A 67 -0.90 -7.52 8.86
CA TYR A 67 -0.79 -8.26 7.61
C TYR A 67 0.55 -9.01 7.44
N ALA A 68 1.51 -8.82 8.35
CA ALA A 68 2.70 -9.68 8.45
C ALA A 68 2.37 -11.06 9.02
N LEU A 69 1.28 -11.19 9.77
CA LEU A 69 0.85 -12.41 10.46
C LEU A 69 -0.50 -12.92 9.95
N GLU A 70 -1.38 -11.99 9.56
CA GLU A 70 -2.75 -12.25 9.15
C GLU A 70 -2.91 -12.06 7.65
N LYS A 71 -3.63 -12.98 7.02
CA LYS A 71 -3.98 -12.86 5.61
C LYS A 71 -5.34 -12.17 5.46
N PRO A 72 -5.50 -11.24 4.50
CA PRO A 72 -6.78 -10.59 4.26
C PRO A 72 -7.85 -11.63 3.94
N LYS A 73 -8.98 -11.54 4.66
CA LYS A 73 -10.14 -12.45 4.52
C LYS A 73 -11.20 -11.88 3.57
N GLN A 74 -11.03 -10.64 3.10
CA GLN A 74 -11.92 -9.98 2.15
C GLN A 74 -12.10 -10.84 0.91
N LEU A 75 -13.34 -10.86 0.39
CA LEU A 75 -13.74 -11.70 -0.74
C LEU A 75 -13.30 -13.16 -0.56
N LEU A 76 -13.57 -13.77 0.60
CA LEU A 76 -13.19 -15.16 0.92
C LEU A 76 -11.70 -15.48 0.70
N GLY A 77 -10.82 -14.47 0.80
CA GLY A 77 -9.37 -14.61 0.57
C GLY A 77 -8.94 -14.58 -0.89
N PHE A 78 -9.84 -14.33 -1.85
CA PHE A 78 -9.48 -14.16 -3.27
C PHE A 78 -8.56 -12.95 -3.48
N VAL A 79 -8.75 -11.87 -2.72
CA VAL A 79 -7.88 -10.68 -2.78
C VAL A 79 -6.42 -11.08 -2.56
N ASN A 80 -6.15 -12.01 -1.65
CA ASN A 80 -4.79 -12.46 -1.36
C ASN A 80 -4.15 -13.25 -2.52
N LYS A 81 -4.94 -13.82 -3.44
CA LYS A 81 -4.44 -14.51 -4.63
C LYS A 81 -4.06 -13.54 -5.74
N ILE A 82 -4.78 -12.42 -5.82
CA ILE A 82 -4.61 -11.35 -6.81
C ILE A 82 -3.49 -10.41 -6.39
N SER A 83 -3.55 -9.93 -5.13
CA SER A 83 -2.60 -9.03 -4.50
C SER A 83 -2.17 -9.60 -3.15
N THR A 84 -0.98 -10.20 -3.11
CA THR A 84 -0.44 -10.79 -1.88
C THR A 84 0.41 -9.75 -1.15
N PRO A 85 0.09 -9.36 0.09
CA PRO A 85 0.95 -8.47 0.87
C PRO A 85 2.28 -9.16 1.20
N ILE A 86 3.37 -8.42 1.07
CA ILE A 86 4.72 -8.81 1.49
C ILE A 86 5.19 -7.74 2.47
N ILE A 87 5.09 -8.04 3.76
CA ILE A 87 5.38 -7.10 4.83
C ILE A 87 5.98 -7.82 6.03
N LYS A 88 6.99 -7.22 6.67
CA LYS A 88 7.51 -7.65 7.98
C LYS A 88 6.80 -6.95 9.12
N LYS A 89 6.85 -7.56 10.32
CA LYS A 89 6.28 -6.99 11.54
C LYS A 89 6.81 -5.60 11.90
N ASN A 90 7.96 -5.18 11.35
CA ASN A 90 8.58 -3.88 11.55
C ASN A 90 8.47 -2.91 10.34
N GLU A 91 7.60 -3.19 9.36
CA GLU A 91 7.47 -2.39 8.13
C GLU A 91 6.10 -1.70 7.96
N GLY A 92 5.12 -1.94 8.84
CA GLY A 92 3.79 -1.33 8.72
C GLY A 92 3.76 0.16 9.05
N VAL A 93 2.78 0.87 8.48
CA VAL A 93 2.57 2.30 8.71
C VAL A 93 2.28 2.61 10.18
N ASP A 94 1.68 1.66 10.89
CA ASP A 94 1.21 1.75 12.27
C ASP A 94 2.34 1.58 13.31
N ILE A 95 3.52 1.13 12.88
CA ILE A 95 4.71 1.04 13.73
C ILE A 95 5.29 2.41 13.96
N ASP A 96 5.39 3.17 12.87
CA ASP A 96 5.81 4.54 12.97
C ASP A 96 4.61 5.34 13.46
N ARG A 97 4.40 5.32 14.78
CA ARG A 97 3.44 6.17 15.51
C ARG A 97 3.60 7.67 15.15
N ASN A 98 4.57 8.04 14.33
CA ASN A 98 4.93 9.39 13.94
C ASN A 98 4.35 9.88 12.60
N VAL A 99 3.77 9.07 11.72
CA VAL A 99 3.27 9.63 10.44
C VAL A 99 2.10 10.59 10.69
N CYS A 100 1.11 10.18 11.47
CA CYS A 100 -0.06 11.02 11.79
C CYS A 100 0.02 11.70 13.18
N ASN A 101 0.62 11.08 14.20
CA ASN A 101 0.63 11.70 15.54
C ASN A 101 1.70 12.79 15.68
N ARG A 102 2.81 12.74 14.91
CA ARG A 102 3.84 13.78 14.97
C ARG A 102 3.43 15.04 14.19
N TYR A 103 2.51 14.91 13.23
CA TYR A 103 2.18 15.94 12.24
C TYR A 103 0.69 16.32 12.20
N ARG A 104 -0.01 16.33 13.34
CA ARG A 104 -1.41 16.78 13.36
C ARG A 104 -1.54 18.26 12.95
N PRO A 105 -2.60 18.65 12.21
CA PRO A 105 -3.69 17.83 11.67
C PRO A 105 -3.39 17.29 10.26
N CYS A 106 -3.52 15.97 10.04
CA CYS A 106 -3.44 15.35 8.71
C CYS A 106 -4.85 15.16 8.14
N PHE A 107 -5.12 15.73 6.96
CA PHE A 107 -6.33 15.43 6.19
C PHE A 107 -6.17 14.12 5.43
N TYR A 108 -7.22 13.32 5.39
CA TYR A 108 -7.22 11.96 4.85
C TYR A 108 -7.94 11.89 3.50
N GLN A 109 -7.32 11.25 2.50
CA GLN A 109 -7.98 10.91 1.24
C GLN A 109 -7.81 9.42 0.96
N SER A 110 -8.79 8.59 1.33
CA SER A 110 -8.85 7.20 0.86
C SER A 110 -9.48 7.16 -0.53
N TYR A 111 -8.73 6.62 -1.49
CA TYR A 111 -9.34 6.05 -2.68
C TYR A 111 -9.77 4.63 -2.34
N GLY A 112 -11.07 4.45 -2.05
CA GLY A 112 -11.65 3.12 -1.87
C GLY A 112 -11.66 2.37 -3.20
N LEU A 113 -11.14 1.14 -3.19
CA LEU A 113 -11.43 0.11 -4.17
C LEU A 113 -12.53 -0.80 -3.62
#